data_AF-A0A2H0T5G1-F1
#
_entry.id   AF-A0A2H0T5G1-F1
#
_cell.length_a   1.000
_cell.length_b   1.000
_cell.length_c   1.000
_cell.angle_alpha   90.00
_cell.angle_beta   90.00
_cell.angle_gamma   90.00
#
_symmetry.space_group_name_H-M   'P 1'
#
loop_
_entity.id
_entity.type
_entity.pdbx_description
1 polymer ?
#
loop_
_entity_poly.entity_id
_entity_poly.type
_entity_poly.pdbx_seq_one_letter_code
_entity_poly.pdbx_strand_id
1 'polypeptide(L)'
;MLKIAEIIRLSWETYTSKFKQYIPFLGAIFILSALTSLSAVLIDQLLTLPSNVEFLISSAISFLAYLANFVVLIAIIYYTDKFLSNKKPDIKLKDIFTVYWPAILISVLAGFITVGGFILFIIPGIIFTVWYAFAMYLAILQKKKGLELLKESRELSRGKFWPVFGRLVVPNIFWGIIAYLALVGIFNLIGLIIGQSVINLSETGLGLNLVILFVSDLIVAFFAPLYAIVGTIVFREVRK
;
A
#
# COMPACT_ATOMS: atom_id res chain seq x y z
N MET A 1 -7.05 14.71 -19.24
CA MET A 1 -6.83 13.99 -17.97
C MET A 1 -8.17 13.45 -17.48
N LEU A 2 -8.22 12.18 -17.09
CA LEU A 2 -9.43 11.51 -16.59
C LEU A 2 -10.11 12.25 -15.41
N LYS A 3 -11.43 12.08 -15.28
CA LYS A 3 -12.19 12.53 -14.09
C LYS A 3 -11.89 11.61 -12.90
N ILE A 4 -12.08 12.11 -11.68
CA ILE A 4 -11.84 11.32 -10.44
C ILE A 4 -12.71 10.06 -10.40
N ALA A 5 -14.00 10.17 -10.75
CA ALA A 5 -14.91 9.02 -10.83
C ALA A 5 -14.46 7.98 -11.87
N GLU A 6 -13.88 8.43 -12.99
CA GLU A 6 -13.33 7.53 -14.00
C GLU A 6 -12.09 6.79 -13.48
N ILE A 7 -11.25 7.42 -12.65
CA ILE A 7 -10.10 6.76 -12.02
C ILE A 7 -10.56 5.67 -11.05
N ILE A 8 -11.55 5.96 -10.21
CA ILE A 8 -12.14 4.97 -9.30
C ILE A 8 -12.71 3.80 -10.12
N ARG A 9 -13.56 4.08 -11.12
CA ARG A 9 -14.16 3.06 -11.98
C ARG A 9 -13.10 2.21 -12.69
N LEU A 10 -12.12 2.86 -13.32
CA LEU A 10 -11.05 2.19 -14.05
C LEU A 10 -10.16 1.35 -13.13
N SER A 11 -9.91 1.80 -11.89
CA SER A 11 -9.15 1.03 -10.91
C SER A 11 -9.88 -0.27 -10.53
N TRP A 12 -11.20 -0.20 -10.34
CA TRP A 12 -12.04 -1.36 -10.06
C TRP A 12 -12.15 -2.30 -11.26
N GLU A 13 -12.40 -1.77 -12.47
CA GLU A 13 -12.46 -2.55 -13.70
C GLU A 13 -11.13 -3.26 -13.97
N THR A 14 -10.00 -2.58 -13.76
CA THR A 14 -8.66 -3.15 -13.90
C THR A 14 -8.42 -4.30 -12.93
N TYR A 15 -8.82 -4.12 -11.67
CA TYR A 15 -8.66 -5.14 -10.64
C TYR A 15 -9.56 -6.36 -10.88
N THR A 16 -10.84 -6.14 -11.19
CA THR A 16 -11.84 -7.21 -11.32
C THR A 16 -11.76 -7.97 -12.65
N SER A 17 -11.52 -7.28 -13.76
CA SER A 17 -11.44 -7.91 -15.10
C SER A 17 -10.32 -8.95 -15.21
N LYS A 18 -9.27 -8.83 -14.38
CA LYS A 18 -8.15 -9.76 -14.29
C LYS A 18 -7.91 -10.23 -12.86
N PHE A 19 -8.96 -10.36 -12.05
CA PHE A 19 -8.85 -10.73 -10.63
C PHE A 19 -7.95 -11.95 -10.39
N LYS A 20 -8.08 -13.00 -11.23
CA LYS A 20 -7.24 -14.21 -11.15
C LYS A 20 -5.74 -13.94 -11.20
N GLN A 21 -5.31 -12.90 -11.92
CA GLN A 21 -3.90 -12.52 -12.04
C GLN A 21 -3.42 -11.69 -10.84
N TYR A 22 -4.34 -11.11 -10.06
CA TYR A 22 -4.01 -10.43 -8.81
C TYR A 22 -3.94 -11.40 -7.61
N ILE A 23 -4.56 -12.59 -7.69
CA ILE A 23 -4.56 -13.59 -6.59
C ILE A 23 -3.17 -13.85 -6.00
N PRO A 24 -2.09 -14.06 -6.78
CA PRO A 24 -0.76 -14.27 -6.21
C PRO A 24 -0.27 -13.08 -5.37
N PHE A 25 -0.61 -11.84 -5.76
CA PHE A 25 -0.28 -10.64 -5.00
C PHE A 25 -1.11 -10.55 -3.72
N LEU A 26 -2.40 -10.87 -3.78
CA LEU A 26 -3.28 -10.93 -2.59
C LEU A 26 -2.76 -11.96 -1.59
N GLY A 27 -2.43 -13.16 -2.07
CA GLY A 27 -1.87 -14.23 -1.25
C GLY A 27 -0.54 -13.82 -0.62
N ALA A 28 0.36 -13.18 -1.38
CA ALA A 28 1.62 -12.68 -0.85
C ALA A 28 1.43 -11.62 0.24
N ILE A 29 0.56 -10.62 0.01
CA ILE A 29 0.27 -9.57 1.01
C ILE A 29 -0.37 -10.18 2.26
N PHE A 30 -1.34 -11.08 2.08
CA PHE A 30 -1.99 -11.79 3.18
C PHE A 30 -1.00 -12.63 3.98
N ILE A 31 -0.16 -13.45 3.34
CA ILE A 31 0.82 -14.28 4.04
C ILE A 31 1.81 -13.41 4.82
N LEU A 32 2.30 -12.32 4.21
CA LEU A 32 3.24 -11.43 4.89
C LEU A 32 2.62 -10.70 6.08
N SER A 33 1.37 -10.23 5.95
CA SER A 33 0.63 -9.58 7.05
C SER A 33 0.24 -10.57 8.15
N ALA A 34 -0.30 -11.73 7.78
CA ALA A 34 -0.61 -12.81 8.72
C ALA A 34 0.64 -13.29 9.47
N LEU A 35 1.81 -13.37 8.81
CA LEU A 35 3.06 -13.71 9.47
C LEU A 35 3.45 -12.66 10.52
N THR A 36 3.31 -11.37 10.19
CA THR A 36 3.59 -10.30 11.17
C THR A 36 2.62 -10.33 12.35
N SER A 37 1.31 -10.42 12.09
CA SER A 37 0.27 -10.49 13.10
C SER A 37 0.44 -11.71 14.00
N LEU A 38 0.67 -12.88 13.41
CA LEU A 38 0.91 -14.12 14.15
C LEU A 38 2.18 -14.02 14.99
N SER A 39 3.28 -13.50 14.44
CA SER A 39 4.53 -13.36 15.20
C SER A 39 4.36 -12.46 16.42
N ALA A 40 3.64 -11.34 16.28
CA ALA A 40 3.38 -10.42 17.39
C ALA A 40 2.59 -11.12 18.51
N VAL A 41 1.53 -11.85 18.16
CA VAL A 41 0.72 -12.58 19.14
C VAL A 41 1.49 -13.71 19.82
N LEU A 42 2.28 -14.48 19.06
CA LEU A 42 3.08 -15.57 19.64
C LEU A 42 4.18 -15.05 20.56
N ILE A 43 4.83 -13.94 20.20
CA ILE A 43 5.84 -13.30 21.05
C ILE A 43 5.18 -12.84 22.35
N ASP A 44 4.11 -12.05 22.28
CA ASP A 44 3.40 -11.49 23.43
C ASP A 44 2.86 -12.56 24.40
N GLN A 45 2.30 -13.65 23.86
CA GLN A 45 1.60 -14.64 24.70
C GLN A 45 2.44 -15.83 25.12
N LEU A 46 3.45 -16.22 24.34
CA LEU A 46 4.22 -17.45 24.60
C LEU A 46 5.64 -17.19 25.07
N LEU A 47 6.23 -16.04 24.72
CA LEU A 47 7.58 -15.69 25.10
C LEU A 47 7.51 -14.66 26.23
N THR A 48 7.74 -15.09 27.48
CA THR A 48 7.83 -14.15 28.62
C THR A 48 9.14 -13.35 28.53
N LEU A 49 9.18 -12.37 27.65
CA LEU A 49 10.35 -11.54 27.40
C LEU A 49 10.19 -10.18 28.08
N PRO A 50 11.29 -9.46 28.33
CA PRO A 50 11.20 -8.04 28.63
C PRO A 50 10.54 -7.29 27.46
N SER A 51 9.63 -6.36 27.75
CA SER A 51 8.84 -5.65 26.73
C SER A 51 9.68 -4.92 25.67
N ASN A 52 10.87 -4.43 26.04
CA ASN A 52 11.81 -3.83 25.09
C ASN A 52 12.37 -4.84 24.08
N VAL A 53 12.54 -6.11 24.48
CA VAL A 53 13.02 -7.19 23.59
C VAL A 53 11.90 -7.62 22.64
N GLU A 54 10.67 -7.77 23.14
CA GLU A 54 9.49 -8.08 22.31
C GLU A 54 9.29 -7.02 21.23
N PHE A 55 9.33 -5.75 21.62
CA PHE A 55 9.21 -4.63 20.70
C PHE A 55 10.29 -4.68 19.61
N LEU A 56 11.55 -4.94 19.98
CA LEU A 56 12.66 -5.02 19.02
C LEU A 56 12.46 -6.17 18.02
N ILE A 57 12.06 -7.35 18.48
CA ILE A 57 11.84 -8.52 17.62
C ILE A 57 10.65 -8.26 16.68
N SER A 58 9.50 -7.84 17.21
CA SER A 58 8.30 -7.53 16.43
C SER A 58 8.54 -6.44 15.41
N SER A 59 9.34 -5.42 15.76
CA SER A 59 9.75 -4.35 14.83
C SER A 59 10.67 -4.89 13.73
N ALA A 60 11.62 -5.75 14.06
CA ALA A 60 12.50 -6.36 13.07
C ALA A 60 11.72 -7.24 12.07
N ILE A 61 10.79 -8.06 12.56
CA ILE A 61 9.92 -8.91 11.71
C ILE A 61 9.05 -8.03 10.82
N SER A 62 8.40 -7.00 11.39
CA SER A 62 7.57 -6.06 10.64
C SER A 62 8.37 -5.34 9.57
N PHE A 63 9.59 -4.89 9.90
CA PHE A 63 10.48 -4.24 8.94
C PHE A 63 10.83 -5.15 7.76
N LEU A 64 11.19 -6.41 8.02
CA LEU A 64 11.44 -7.40 6.96
C LEU A 64 10.20 -7.69 6.11
N ALA A 65 9.02 -7.76 6.72
CA ALA A 65 7.75 -7.93 6.02
C ALA A 65 7.40 -6.70 5.17
N TYR A 66 7.71 -5.48 5.61
CA TYR A 66 7.55 -4.26 4.81
C TYR A 66 8.46 -4.27 3.58
N LEU A 67 9.73 -4.68 3.75
CA LEU A 67 10.64 -4.87 2.62
C LEU A 67 10.08 -5.91 1.62
N ALA A 68 9.63 -7.06 2.10
CA ALA A 68 9.00 -8.08 1.25
C ALA A 68 7.73 -7.56 0.53
N ASN A 69 6.87 -6.80 1.22
CA ASN A 69 5.69 -6.18 0.62
C ASN A 69 6.04 -5.17 -0.48
N PHE A 70 7.18 -4.50 -0.36
CA PHE A 70 7.65 -3.58 -1.39
C PHE A 70 7.94 -4.30 -2.72
N VAL A 71 8.39 -5.56 -2.69
CA VAL A 71 8.53 -6.40 -3.90
C VAL A 71 7.16 -6.61 -4.56
N VAL A 72 6.13 -6.91 -3.76
CA VAL A 72 4.77 -7.13 -4.25
C VAL A 72 4.18 -5.85 -4.85
N LEU A 73 4.42 -4.70 -4.21
CA LEU A 73 4.01 -3.39 -4.70
C LEU A 73 4.61 -3.08 -6.08
N ILE A 74 5.93 -3.31 -6.26
CA ILE A 74 6.59 -3.14 -7.57
C ILE A 74 5.96 -4.07 -8.62
N ALA A 75 5.69 -5.33 -8.25
CA ALA A 75 5.07 -6.30 -9.15
C ALA A 75 3.66 -5.85 -9.59
N ILE A 76 2.84 -5.34 -8.68
CA ILE A 76 1.51 -4.80 -8.97
C ILE A 76 1.62 -3.60 -9.91
N ILE A 77 2.55 -2.68 -9.67
CA ILE A 77 2.76 -1.50 -10.53
C ILE A 77 3.15 -1.92 -11.96
N TYR A 78 4.11 -2.84 -12.11
CA TYR A 78 4.50 -3.38 -13.42
C TYR A 78 3.34 -4.08 -14.12
N TYR A 79 2.64 -4.95 -13.40
CA TYR A 79 1.50 -5.69 -13.92
C TYR A 79 0.43 -4.73 -14.43
N THR A 80 0.08 -3.73 -13.62
CA THR A 80 -0.94 -2.72 -13.93
C THR A 80 -0.54 -1.88 -15.16
N ASP A 81 0.71 -1.40 -15.24
CA ASP A 81 1.17 -0.60 -16.39
C ASP A 81 1.14 -1.41 -17.70
N LYS A 82 1.55 -2.68 -17.67
CA LYS A 82 1.48 -3.58 -18.84
C LYS A 82 0.04 -3.84 -19.26
N PHE A 83 -0.84 -4.12 -18.29
CA PHE A 83 -2.25 -4.34 -18.54
C PHE A 83 -2.91 -3.11 -19.18
N LEU A 84 -2.72 -1.91 -18.60
CA LEU A 84 -3.23 -0.66 -19.16
C LEU A 84 -2.60 -0.31 -20.52
N SER A 85 -1.51 -0.97 -20.93
CA SER A 85 -0.92 -0.85 -22.26
C SER A 85 -1.47 -1.86 -23.28
N ASN A 86 -2.43 -2.71 -22.91
CA ASN A 86 -2.84 -3.88 -23.68
C ASN A 86 -1.66 -4.83 -24.01
N LYS A 87 -0.63 -4.87 -23.17
CA LYS A 87 0.52 -5.77 -23.32
C LYS A 87 0.39 -6.94 -22.34
N LYS A 88 0.79 -8.15 -22.77
CA LYS A 88 0.87 -9.29 -21.86
C LYS A 88 1.93 -8.99 -20.78
N PRO A 89 1.60 -9.13 -19.48
CA PRO A 89 2.58 -8.97 -18.42
C PRO A 89 3.51 -10.18 -18.40
N ASP A 90 4.74 -10.01 -18.90
CA ASP A 90 5.87 -10.92 -18.63
C ASP A 90 6.70 -10.28 -17.52
N ILE A 91 6.41 -10.65 -16.28
CA ILE A 91 7.08 -10.10 -15.10
C ILE A 91 8.12 -11.11 -14.64
N LYS A 92 9.39 -10.77 -14.83
CA LYS A 92 10.50 -11.57 -14.33
C LYS A 92 10.95 -11.01 -12.99
N LEU A 93 11.18 -11.90 -12.04
CA LEU A 93 11.62 -11.52 -10.70
C LEU A 93 12.93 -10.71 -10.73
N LYS A 94 13.82 -11.00 -11.70
CA LYS A 94 15.05 -10.23 -11.96
C LYS A 94 14.77 -8.76 -12.30
N ASP A 95 13.72 -8.47 -13.06
CA ASP A 95 13.36 -7.09 -13.41
C ASP A 95 12.89 -6.29 -12.19
N ILE A 96 12.18 -6.95 -11.26
CA ILE A 96 11.75 -6.36 -9.99
C ILE A 96 12.98 -6.03 -9.12
N PHE A 97 13.86 -7.02 -8.89
CA PHE A 97 15.05 -6.82 -8.06
C PHE A 97 16.03 -5.78 -8.62
N THR A 98 16.05 -5.58 -9.94
CA THR A 98 16.89 -4.54 -10.58
C THR A 98 16.47 -3.12 -10.17
N VAL A 99 15.18 -2.90 -9.95
CA VAL A 99 14.63 -1.58 -9.57
C VAL A 99 14.28 -1.47 -8.08
N TYR A 100 14.33 -2.57 -7.35
CA TYR A 100 13.93 -2.66 -5.94
C TYR A 100 14.65 -1.65 -5.05
N TRP A 101 15.97 -1.71 -4.95
CA TRP A 101 16.74 -0.77 -4.12
C TRP A 101 16.65 0.69 -4.58
N PRO A 102 16.78 1.01 -5.88
CA PRO A 102 16.54 2.36 -6.36
C PRO A 102 15.15 2.91 -5.99
N ALA A 103 14.10 2.09 -6.12
CA ALA A 103 12.74 2.47 -5.76
C ALA A 103 12.56 2.67 -4.26
N ILE A 104 13.19 1.84 -3.41
CA ILE A 104 13.20 2.06 -1.95
C ILE A 104 13.91 3.36 -1.61
N LEU A 105 15.14 3.56 -2.10
CA LEU A 105 15.94 4.73 -1.75
C LEU A 105 15.23 6.03 -2.14
N ILE A 106 14.62 6.09 -3.33
CA ILE A 106 13.88 7.29 -3.74
C ILE A 106 12.60 7.49 -2.94
N SER A 107 11.92 6.41 -2.55
CA SER A 107 10.69 6.48 -1.74
C SER A 107 10.99 6.92 -0.31
N VAL A 108 12.08 6.41 0.27
CA VAL A 108 12.56 6.82 1.61
C VAL A 108 12.95 8.28 1.59
N LEU A 109 13.70 8.73 0.58
CA LEU A 109 14.08 10.13 0.47
C LEU A 109 12.88 11.06 0.27
N ALA A 110 11.95 10.69 -0.62
CA ALA A 110 10.69 11.42 -0.80
C ALA A 110 9.87 11.46 0.50
N GLY A 111 9.86 10.36 1.25
CA GLY A 111 9.25 10.26 2.58
C GLY A 111 9.86 11.23 3.58
N PHE A 112 11.20 11.26 3.71
CA PHE A 112 11.88 12.21 4.60
C PHE A 112 11.60 13.67 4.24
N ILE A 113 11.62 14.01 2.95
CA ILE A 113 11.29 15.38 2.50
C ILE A 113 9.84 15.71 2.86
N THR A 114 8.92 14.78 2.64
CA THR A 114 7.49 14.96 2.94
C THR A 114 7.24 15.14 4.43
N VAL A 115 7.81 14.26 5.26
CA VAL A 115 7.73 14.35 6.73
C VAL A 115 8.37 15.65 7.23
N GLY A 116 9.56 16.00 6.74
CA GLY A 116 10.20 17.29 7.05
C GLY A 116 9.31 18.48 6.66
N GLY A 117 8.62 18.39 5.52
CA GLY A 117 7.60 19.36 5.12
C GLY A 117 6.49 19.50 6.15
N PHE A 118 5.90 18.38 6.60
CA PHE A 118 4.84 18.38 7.62
C PHE A 118 5.31 18.86 9.00
N ILE A 119 6.56 18.57 9.38
CA ILE A 119 7.17 19.07 10.62
C ILE A 119 7.28 20.59 10.60
N LEU A 120 7.64 21.17 9.44
CA LEU A 120 7.66 22.63 9.27
C LEU A 120 6.24 23.19 9.31
N PHE A 121 5.38 22.75 8.38
CA PHE A 121 3.98 23.16 8.27
C PHE A 121 3.13 22.16 7.45
N ILE A 122 1.82 22.14 7.66
CA ILE A 122 0.90 21.26 6.92
C ILE A 122 0.94 21.52 5.41
N ILE A 123 0.95 22.79 4.98
CA ILE A 123 0.90 23.16 3.56
C ILE A 123 2.14 22.66 2.78
N PRO A 124 3.39 22.93 3.20
CA PRO A 124 4.59 22.33 2.61
C PRO A 124 4.58 20.81 2.55
N GLY A 125 4.11 20.13 3.60
CA GLY A 125 3.99 18.66 3.60
C GLY A 125 3.06 18.14 2.50
N ILE A 126 1.90 18.77 2.32
CA ILE A 126 0.97 18.45 1.22
C ILE A 126 1.62 18.74 -0.14
N ILE A 127 2.35 19.86 -0.27
CA ILE A 127 3.02 20.22 -1.52
C ILE A 127 4.05 19.16 -1.92
N PHE A 128 4.91 18.75 -0.99
CA PHE A 128 5.95 17.74 -1.24
C PHE A 128 5.35 16.36 -1.53
N THR A 129 4.25 15.99 -0.88
CA THR A 129 3.54 14.74 -1.18
C THR A 129 3.17 14.66 -2.66
N VAL A 130 2.59 15.73 -3.22
CA VAL A 130 2.17 15.76 -4.63
C VAL A 130 3.37 15.87 -5.59
N TRP A 131 4.40 16.62 -5.22
CA TRP A 131 5.60 16.75 -6.04
C TRP A 131 6.38 15.45 -6.16
N TYR A 132 6.42 14.63 -5.11
CA TYR A 132 7.24 13.41 -5.07
C TYR A 132 6.44 12.11 -5.17
N ALA A 133 5.11 12.17 -5.28
CA ALA A 133 4.24 11.00 -5.47
C ALA A 133 4.66 10.10 -6.66
N PHE A 134 5.26 10.68 -7.71
CA PHE A 134 5.63 9.96 -8.92
C PHE A 134 7.08 9.46 -8.97
N ALA A 135 7.92 9.83 -8.01
CA ALA A 135 9.34 9.49 -8.01
C ALA A 135 9.56 7.96 -8.00
N MET A 136 8.76 7.24 -7.21
CA MET A 136 8.76 5.78 -7.17
C MET A 136 8.35 5.16 -8.52
N TYR A 137 7.32 5.70 -9.17
CA TYR A 137 6.84 5.21 -10.47
C TYR A 137 7.88 5.42 -11.58
N LEU A 138 8.60 6.54 -11.55
CA LEU A 138 9.73 6.79 -12.44
C LEU A 138 10.85 5.77 -12.24
N ALA A 139 11.21 5.47 -10.98
CA ALA A 139 12.24 4.46 -10.68
C ALA A 139 11.84 3.07 -11.18
N ILE A 140 10.58 2.68 -10.98
CA ILE A 140 10.07 1.35 -11.35
C ILE A 140 9.89 1.24 -12.87
N LEU A 141 9.07 2.09 -13.46
CA LEU A 141 8.61 1.93 -14.83
C LEU A 141 9.61 2.43 -15.87
N GLN A 142 10.46 3.40 -15.50
CA GLN A 142 11.50 3.91 -16.40
C GLN A 142 12.89 3.37 -16.07
N LYS A 143 13.04 2.53 -15.03
CA LYS A 143 14.32 1.98 -14.56
C LYS A 143 15.38 3.06 -14.28
N LYS A 144 14.95 4.30 -14.02
CA LYS A 144 15.80 5.44 -13.68
C LYS A 144 16.26 5.36 -12.22
N LYS A 145 17.35 6.04 -11.88
CA LYS A 145 17.96 6.02 -10.54
C LYS A 145 18.45 7.42 -10.15
N GLY A 146 18.64 7.64 -8.86
CA GLY A 146 19.26 8.85 -8.33
C GLY A 146 18.28 10.00 -8.05
N LEU A 147 18.83 11.12 -7.58
CA LEU A 147 18.07 12.28 -7.07
C LEU A 147 17.33 13.05 -8.16
N GLU A 148 17.75 12.92 -9.41
CA GLU A 148 17.08 13.56 -10.56
C GLU A 148 15.63 13.13 -10.70
N LEU A 149 15.29 11.93 -10.21
CA LEU A 149 13.92 11.43 -10.13
C LEU A 149 12.98 12.34 -9.33
N LEU A 150 13.48 12.99 -8.27
CA LEU A 150 12.68 13.92 -7.48
C LEU A 150 12.37 15.19 -8.28
N LYS A 151 13.35 15.68 -9.05
CA LYS A 151 13.16 16.85 -9.92
C LYS A 151 12.17 16.51 -11.03
N GLU A 152 12.33 15.36 -11.69
CA GLU A 152 11.42 14.91 -12.75
C GLU A 152 10.00 14.69 -12.22
N SER A 153 9.85 14.06 -11.05
CA SER A 153 8.55 13.90 -10.39
C SER A 153 7.87 15.24 -10.11
N ARG A 154 8.63 16.24 -9.66
CA ARG A 154 8.10 17.59 -9.41
C ARG A 154 7.63 18.25 -10.69
N GLU A 155 8.37 18.13 -11.79
CA GLU A 155 7.98 18.71 -13.07
C GLU A 155 6.69 18.08 -13.62
N LEU A 156 6.43 16.79 -13.36
CA LEU A 156 5.15 16.15 -13.71
C LEU A 156 3.94 16.85 -13.06
N SER A 157 4.08 17.29 -11.81
CA SER A 157 3.01 17.97 -11.07
C SER A 157 2.99 19.50 -11.25
N ARG A 158 4.00 20.07 -11.92
CA ARG A 158 4.14 21.52 -12.07
C ARG A 158 3.04 22.11 -12.95
N GLY A 159 2.42 23.19 -12.49
CA GLY A 159 1.29 23.84 -13.18
C GLY A 159 -0.04 23.06 -13.13
N LYS A 160 -0.06 21.86 -12.54
CA LYS A 160 -1.23 20.96 -12.47
C LYS A 160 -1.46 20.41 -11.05
N PHE A 161 -0.98 21.12 -10.03
CA PHE A 161 -0.96 20.67 -8.63
C PHE A 161 -2.33 20.19 -8.13
N TRP A 162 -3.35 21.04 -8.15
CA TRP A 162 -4.69 20.71 -7.64
C TRP A 162 -5.35 19.54 -8.39
N PRO A 163 -5.34 19.50 -9.73
CA PRO A 163 -5.79 18.34 -10.48
C PRO A 163 -5.05 17.04 -10.13
N VAL A 164 -3.75 17.09 -9.87
CA VAL A 164 -2.96 15.90 -9.48
C VAL A 164 -3.31 15.48 -8.05
N PHE A 165 -3.33 16.43 -7.11
CA PHE A 165 -3.67 16.20 -5.72
C PHE A 165 -5.03 15.51 -5.59
N GLY A 166 -6.09 16.06 -6.21
CA GLY A 166 -7.43 15.48 -6.14
C GLY A 166 -7.50 14.06 -6.73
N ARG A 167 -6.74 13.78 -7.78
CA ARG A 167 -6.69 12.46 -8.43
C ARG A 167 -5.88 11.42 -7.66
N LEU A 168 -4.91 11.85 -6.86
CA LEU A 168 -4.21 10.96 -5.95
C LEU A 168 -5.02 10.73 -4.68
N VAL A 169 -5.55 11.79 -4.08
CA VAL A 169 -6.14 11.71 -2.74
C VAL A 169 -7.56 11.13 -2.77
N VAL A 170 -8.44 11.63 -3.63
CA VAL A 170 -9.87 11.27 -3.57
C VAL A 170 -10.12 9.78 -3.86
N PRO A 171 -9.53 9.14 -4.90
CA PRO A 171 -9.73 7.71 -5.12
C PRO A 171 -9.13 6.84 -4.01
N ASN A 172 -7.99 7.23 -3.43
CA ASN A 172 -7.39 6.49 -2.33
C ASN A 172 -8.23 6.61 -1.04
N ILE A 173 -8.77 7.80 -0.74
CA ILE A 173 -9.73 7.97 0.36
C ILE A 173 -11.00 7.15 0.12
N PHE A 174 -11.54 7.14 -1.11
CA PHE A 174 -12.71 6.35 -1.45
C PHE A 174 -12.50 4.86 -1.14
N TRP A 175 -11.41 4.27 -1.65
CA TRP A 175 -11.11 2.86 -1.37
C TRP A 175 -10.77 2.60 0.10
N GLY A 176 -10.14 3.55 0.78
CA GLY A 176 -9.91 3.49 2.23
C GLY A 176 -11.20 3.44 3.04
N ILE A 177 -12.18 4.27 2.70
CA ILE A 177 -13.50 4.25 3.34
C ILE A 177 -14.19 2.89 3.10
N ILE A 178 -14.17 2.37 1.87
CA ILE A 178 -14.77 1.07 1.56
C ILE A 178 -14.09 -0.07 2.33
N ALA A 179 -12.76 -0.07 2.41
CA ALA A 179 -12.00 -1.06 3.17
C ALA A 179 -12.31 -0.98 4.68
N TYR A 180 -12.37 0.23 5.23
CA TYR A 180 -12.72 0.46 6.62
C TYR A 180 -14.15 0.01 6.94
N LEU A 181 -15.12 0.33 6.09
CA LEU A 181 -16.51 -0.11 6.26
C LEU A 181 -16.63 -1.64 6.19
N ALA A 182 -15.88 -2.30 5.30
CA ALA A 182 -15.83 -3.75 5.24
C ALA A 182 -15.27 -4.36 6.54
N LEU A 183 -14.20 -3.78 7.07
CA LEU A 183 -13.59 -4.18 8.34
C LEU A 183 -14.57 -4.05 9.51
N VAL A 184 -15.15 -2.87 9.68
CA VAL A 184 -16.13 -2.60 10.75
C VAL A 184 -17.35 -3.50 10.60
N GLY A 185 -17.87 -3.69 9.38
CA GLY A 185 -19.00 -4.58 9.12
C GLY A 185 -18.73 -6.01 9.55
N ILE A 186 -17.57 -6.58 9.16
CA ILE A 186 -17.21 -7.95 9.54
C ILE A 186 -16.99 -8.08 11.05
N PHE A 187 -16.38 -7.09 11.69
CA PHE A 187 -16.17 -7.11 13.14
C PHE A 187 -17.49 -7.06 13.91
N ASN A 188 -18.46 -6.25 13.47
CA ASN A 188 -19.80 -6.24 14.06
C ASN A 188 -20.51 -7.58 13.88
N LEU A 189 -20.37 -8.25 12.72
CA LEU A 189 -20.93 -9.58 12.50
C LEU A 189 -20.31 -10.62 13.45
N ILE A 190 -18.99 -10.59 13.63
CA ILE A 190 -18.29 -11.45 14.59
C ILE A 190 -18.80 -11.18 16.01
N GLY A 191 -18.90 -9.91 16.40
CA GLY A 191 -19.43 -9.48 17.70
C GLY A 191 -20.84 -10.01 17.96
N LEU A 192 -21.73 -9.90 16.97
CA LEU A 192 -23.10 -10.44 17.05
C LEU A 192 -23.12 -11.96 17.30
N ILE A 193 -22.25 -12.71 16.62
CA ILE A 193 -22.16 -14.18 16.75
C ILE A 193 -21.71 -14.58 18.16
N ILE A 194 -20.79 -13.82 18.77
CA ILE A 194 -20.26 -14.11 20.11
C ILE A 194 -21.03 -13.41 21.25
N GLY A 195 -22.10 -12.67 20.93
CA GLY A 195 -22.90 -11.95 21.92
C GLY A 195 -22.21 -10.73 22.54
N GLN A 196 -21.24 -10.12 21.85
CA GLN A 196 -20.53 -8.92 22.31
C GLN A 196 -20.82 -7.73 21.39
N SER A 197 -21.21 -6.59 21.97
CA SER A 197 -21.44 -5.35 21.22
C SER A 197 -20.14 -4.63 20.82
N VAL A 198 -19.05 -4.88 21.57
CA VAL A 198 -17.71 -4.35 21.31
C VAL A 198 -16.72 -5.48 21.59
N ILE A 199 -15.82 -5.73 20.63
CA ILE A 199 -14.80 -6.76 20.80
C ILE A 199 -13.56 -6.15 21.44
N ASN A 200 -13.33 -6.43 22.72
CA ASN A 200 -12.11 -6.05 23.43
C ASN A 200 -11.04 -7.12 23.23
N LEU A 201 -10.06 -6.86 22.36
CA LEU A 201 -9.01 -7.84 22.03
C LEU A 201 -8.24 -8.35 23.26
N SER A 202 -8.08 -7.53 24.29
CA SER A 202 -7.42 -7.87 25.56
C SER A 202 -8.22 -8.84 26.43
N GLU A 203 -9.53 -8.93 26.23
CA GLU A 203 -10.44 -9.79 27.01
C GLU A 203 -10.87 -11.03 26.21
N THR A 204 -10.62 -11.05 24.90
CA THR A 204 -10.90 -12.20 24.04
C THR A 204 -9.82 -13.28 24.16
N GLY A 205 -10.23 -14.55 24.13
CA GLY A 205 -9.31 -15.67 24.06
C GLY A 205 -8.47 -15.65 22.77
N LEU A 206 -7.27 -16.25 22.83
CA LEU A 206 -6.29 -16.30 21.74
C LEU A 206 -6.89 -16.67 20.37
N GLY A 207 -7.76 -17.68 20.34
CA GLY A 207 -8.39 -18.14 19.09
C GLY A 207 -9.20 -17.06 18.39
N LEU A 208 -10.02 -16.30 19.14
CA LEU A 208 -10.83 -15.22 18.58
C LEU A 208 -9.96 -14.03 18.15
N ASN A 209 -8.92 -13.70 18.92
CA ASN A 209 -7.96 -12.65 18.55
C ASN A 209 -7.29 -12.97 17.20
N LEU A 210 -6.80 -14.19 17.01
CA LEU A 210 -6.21 -14.62 15.73
C LEU A 210 -7.21 -14.54 14.56
N VAL A 211 -8.47 -14.92 14.78
CA VAL A 211 -9.52 -14.79 13.74
C VAL A 211 -9.69 -13.33 13.33
N ILE A 212 -9.76 -12.41 14.28
CA ILE A 212 -9.94 -10.98 14.02
C ILE A 212 -8.74 -10.39 13.26
N LEU A 213 -7.52 -10.78 13.66
CA LEU A 213 -6.30 -10.35 12.97
C LEU A 213 -6.25 -10.86 11.53
N PHE A 214 -6.49 -12.16 11.30
CA PHE A 214 -6.47 -12.71 9.95
C PHE A 214 -7.58 -12.16 9.06
N VAL A 215 -8.76 -11.87 9.60
CA VAL A 215 -9.80 -11.15 8.87
C VAL A 215 -9.31 -9.76 8.46
N SER A 216 -8.64 -9.04 9.35
CA SER A 216 -8.07 -7.72 9.07
C SER A 216 -7.02 -7.80 7.96
N ASP A 217 -6.09 -8.76 8.06
CA ASP A 217 -5.03 -9.01 7.09
C ASP A 217 -5.61 -9.35 5.71
N LEU A 218 -6.68 -10.14 5.67
CA LEU A 218 -7.37 -10.50 4.43
C LEU A 218 -8.01 -9.27 3.76
N ILE A 219 -8.63 -8.39 4.53
CA ILE A 219 -9.23 -7.15 4.02
C ILE A 219 -8.14 -6.22 3.49
N VAL A 220 -7.06 -6.02 4.24
CA VAL A 220 -5.90 -5.23 3.79
C VAL A 220 -5.34 -5.80 2.50
N ALA A 221 -5.13 -7.12 2.44
CA ALA A 221 -4.62 -7.79 1.24
C ALA A 221 -5.54 -7.58 0.03
N PHE A 222 -6.87 -7.66 0.23
CA PHE A 222 -7.86 -7.46 -0.83
C PHE A 222 -7.82 -6.03 -1.42
N PHE A 223 -7.78 -5.01 -0.56
CA PHE A 223 -7.86 -3.61 -1.00
C PHE A 223 -6.50 -3.02 -1.41
N ALA A 224 -5.38 -3.54 -0.93
CA ALA A 224 -4.03 -3.01 -1.18
C ALA A 224 -3.70 -2.78 -2.68
N PRO A 225 -4.04 -3.69 -3.62
CA PRO A 225 -3.75 -3.45 -5.03
C PRO A 225 -4.46 -2.23 -5.63
N LEU A 226 -5.64 -1.85 -5.12
CA LEU A 226 -6.40 -0.71 -5.65
C LEU A 226 -5.63 0.60 -5.48
N TYR A 227 -4.92 0.78 -4.37
CA TYR A 227 -4.08 1.96 -4.13
C TYR A 227 -2.94 2.05 -5.17
N ALA A 228 -2.28 0.91 -5.44
CA ALA A 228 -1.21 0.84 -6.43
C ALA A 228 -1.73 1.05 -7.87
N ILE A 229 -2.92 0.54 -8.18
CA ILE A 229 -3.57 0.72 -9.48
C ILE A 229 -3.93 2.19 -9.69
N VAL A 230 -4.55 2.85 -8.70
CA VAL A 230 -4.87 4.29 -8.74
C VAL A 230 -3.63 5.09 -9.05
N GLY A 231 -2.54 4.91 -8.28
CA GLY A 231 -1.33 5.68 -8.52
C GLY A 231 -0.69 5.42 -9.89
N THR A 232 -0.75 4.17 -10.39
CA THR A 232 -0.30 3.84 -11.75
C THR A 232 -1.13 4.56 -12.83
N ILE A 233 -2.46 4.60 -12.69
CA ILE A 233 -3.36 5.31 -13.61
C ILE A 233 -3.03 6.81 -13.61
N VAL A 234 -2.92 7.42 -12.43
CA VAL A 234 -2.64 8.86 -12.32
C VAL A 234 -1.26 9.19 -12.89
N PHE A 235 -0.24 8.39 -12.59
CA PHE A 235 1.10 8.56 -13.15
C PHE A 235 1.09 8.60 -14.68
N ARG A 236 0.35 7.68 -15.32
CA ARG A 236 0.18 7.63 -16.78
C ARG A 236 -0.51 8.87 -17.32
N GLU A 237 -1.55 9.35 -16.65
CA GLU A 237 -2.32 10.52 -17.08
C GLU A 237 -1.54 11.83 -16.98
N VAL A 238 -0.66 11.96 -15.98
CA VAL A 238 0.16 13.17 -15.80
C VAL A 238 1.32 13.22 -16.79
N ARG A 239 1.79 12.05 -17.26
CA ARG A 239 2.87 11.93 -18.23
C ARG A 239 2.44 12.19 -19.68
N LYS A 240 1.15 12.05 -20.00
CA LYS A 240 0.58 12.39 -21.32
C LYS A 240 0.57 13.90 -21.54
#